data_AF-A0A4P6JIK0-F1
#
_entry.id   AF-A0A4P6JIK0-F1
#
_cell.length_a   1.000
_cell.length_b   1.000
_cell.length_c   1.000
_cell.angle_alpha   90.00
_cell.angle_beta   90.00
_cell.angle_gamma   90.00
#
_symmetry.space_group_name_H-M   'P 1'
#
loop_
_entity.id
_entity.type
_entity.pdbx_description
1 polymer ?
#
loop_
_entity_poly.entity_id
_entity_poly.type
_entity_poly.pdbx_seq_one_letter_code
_entity_poly.pdbx_strand_id
1 'polypeptide(L)'
;MPLFLLVCGIFLCFICGLVTLLRLSLLIVTVVGPSMSPGLEHGERVLVLCRWLCGRLHQGDIVVVRAAKGRQASPTKSPDWYVKRIAALGGEIFALPADDPLPAEELAQATFVSPSGQRAWFVPPEHIFVCGDNRAASIDSRSWGPVPLQRVVGVVLFKLSQASPKHTTYTLTPETALVGKAAPPFSAETLDGATITLEQYKHTSLLLFFVANTSISAEHIPEFLSLAEKLVTRSIAIVFICAEERNHVEALSKLFPIPYPVLIAPRERNPLLKEYQALIVPAFCLIDARGIVQLAGFPDHLSRAWQELQDMAASSEQMQAKR
;
A
#
# COMPACT_ATOMS: atom_id res chain seq x y z
N MET A 1 -60.37 9.94 -6.54
CA MET A 1 -59.13 10.29 -7.29
C MET A 1 -58.17 11.21 -6.55
N PRO A 2 -58.56 12.29 -5.83
CA PRO A 2 -57.59 13.22 -5.22
C PRO A 2 -56.83 12.62 -4.02
N LEU A 3 -57.48 11.77 -3.22
CA LEU A 3 -56.85 11.07 -2.09
C LEU A 3 -55.75 10.10 -2.54
N PHE A 4 -55.97 9.39 -3.67
CA PHE A 4 -54.99 8.46 -4.23
C PHE A 4 -53.74 9.20 -4.72
N LEU A 5 -53.91 10.34 -5.42
CA LEU A 5 -52.78 11.17 -5.87
C LEU A 5 -51.99 11.77 -4.69
N LEU A 6 -52.68 12.18 -3.63
CA LEU A 6 -52.04 12.71 -2.42
C LEU A 6 -51.23 11.64 -1.68
N VAL A 7 -51.77 10.43 -1.53
CA VAL A 7 -51.05 9.29 -0.92
C VAL A 7 -49.84 8.89 -1.77
N CYS A 8 -49.97 8.83 -3.09
CA CYS A 8 -48.85 8.57 -3.99
C CYS A 8 -47.75 9.66 -3.90
N GLY A 9 -48.15 10.93 -3.76
CA GLY A 9 -47.21 12.04 -3.58
C GLY A 9 -46.42 11.96 -2.28
N ILE A 10 -47.09 11.66 -1.15
CA ILE A 10 -46.43 11.47 0.15
C ILE A 10 -45.45 10.29 0.11
N PHE A 11 -45.87 9.18 -0.50
CA PHE A 11 -45.04 7.99 -0.64
C PHE A 11 -43.77 8.26 -1.47
N LEU A 12 -43.91 9.00 -2.58
CA LEU A 12 -42.78 9.39 -3.41
C LEU A 12 -41.80 10.31 -2.65
N CYS A 13 -42.32 11.31 -1.92
CA CYS A 13 -41.49 12.19 -1.08
C CYS A 13 -40.75 11.40 0.00
N PHE A 14 -41.39 10.42 0.63
CA PHE A 14 -40.77 9.56 1.63
C PHE A 14 -39.63 8.73 1.03
N ILE A 15 -39.84 8.11 -0.15
CA ILE A 15 -38.79 7.37 -0.86
C ILE A 15 -37.63 8.28 -1.23
N CYS A 16 -37.89 9.45 -1.80
CA CYS A 16 -36.85 10.42 -2.15
C CYS A 16 -36.05 10.88 -0.91
N GLY A 17 -36.73 11.12 0.21
CA GLY A 17 -36.12 11.44 1.49
C GLY A 17 -35.21 10.31 1.98
N LEU A 18 -35.70 9.07 1.95
CA LEU A 18 -34.95 7.89 2.35
C LEU A 18 -33.72 7.65 1.47
N VAL A 19 -33.85 7.75 0.14
CA VAL A 19 -32.73 7.59 -0.80
C VAL A 19 -31.67 8.67 -0.58
N THR A 20 -32.11 9.91 -0.35
CA THR A 20 -31.21 11.03 -0.01
C THR A 20 -30.47 10.76 1.30
N LEU A 21 -31.19 10.33 2.34
CA LEU A 21 -30.62 9.98 3.64
C LEU A 21 -29.57 8.86 3.49
N LEU A 22 -29.88 7.78 2.77
CA LEU A 22 -28.96 6.68 2.53
C LEU A 22 -27.71 7.13 1.76
N ARG A 23 -27.88 7.95 0.71
CA ARG A 23 -26.75 8.50 -0.05
C ARG A 23 -25.84 9.40 0.76
N LEU A 24 -26.37 10.13 1.76
CA LEU A 24 -25.59 11.03 2.60
C LEU A 24 -24.98 10.33 3.83
N SER A 25 -25.52 9.17 4.22
CA SER A 25 -25.10 8.45 5.43
C SER A 25 -24.23 7.23 5.16
N LEU A 26 -24.18 6.72 3.94
CA LEU A 26 -23.38 5.56 3.57
C LEU A 26 -22.29 5.95 2.57
N LEU A 27 -21.06 5.57 2.90
CA LEU A 27 -19.89 5.75 2.05
C LEU A 27 -19.32 4.38 1.69
N ILE A 28 -18.83 4.22 0.48
CA ILE A 28 -18.01 3.06 0.11
C ILE A 28 -16.57 3.52 0.07
N VAL A 29 -15.74 2.91 0.90
CA VAL A 29 -14.32 3.21 1.00
C VAL A 29 -13.52 2.01 0.52
N THR A 30 -12.54 2.25 -0.35
CA THR A 30 -11.59 1.22 -0.79
C THR A 30 -10.38 1.26 0.14
N VAL A 31 -10.00 0.10 0.68
CA VAL A 31 -8.85 -0.06 1.56
C VAL A 31 -7.57 0.03 0.74
N VAL A 32 -6.66 0.92 1.13
CA VAL A 32 -5.38 1.13 0.45
C VAL A 32 -4.24 0.81 1.41
N GLY A 33 -3.31 -0.06 0.98
CA GLY A 33 -2.16 -0.48 1.76
C GLY A 33 -2.43 -1.62 2.76
N PRO A 34 -1.36 -2.19 3.35
CA PRO A 34 -1.44 -3.40 4.16
C PRO A 34 -1.77 -3.16 5.64
N SER A 35 -1.92 -1.89 6.06
CA SER A 35 -2.00 -1.53 7.48
C SER A 35 -3.13 -2.22 8.27
N MET A 36 -4.16 -2.71 7.57
CA MET A 36 -5.28 -3.43 8.17
C MET A 36 -5.26 -4.93 7.91
N SER A 37 -4.24 -5.49 7.25
CA SER A 37 -4.12 -6.95 7.04
C SER A 37 -3.83 -7.66 8.37
N PRO A 38 -4.39 -8.87 8.63
CA PRO A 38 -5.32 -9.64 7.78
C PRO A 38 -6.80 -9.22 7.91
N GLY A 39 -7.12 -8.26 8.79
CA GLY A 39 -8.49 -7.85 9.06
C GLY A 39 -9.20 -7.20 7.87
N LEU A 40 -8.50 -6.36 7.11
CA LEU A 40 -8.90 -5.82 5.81
C LEU A 40 -7.72 -5.81 4.84
N GLU A 41 -7.93 -6.42 3.68
CA GLU A 41 -6.91 -6.52 2.63
C GLU A 41 -6.95 -5.32 1.68
N HIS A 42 -5.81 -5.06 1.03
CA HIS A 42 -5.74 -4.02 0.01
C HIS A 42 -6.76 -4.27 -1.12
N GLY A 43 -7.47 -3.21 -1.52
CA GLY A 43 -8.49 -3.28 -2.57
C GLY A 43 -9.87 -3.72 -2.07
N GLU A 44 -9.99 -4.21 -0.83
CA GLU A 44 -11.29 -4.50 -0.25
C GLU A 44 -12.13 -3.21 -0.15
N ARG A 45 -13.42 -3.33 -0.45
CA ARG A 45 -14.38 -2.24 -0.31
C ARG A 45 -15.19 -2.46 0.95
N VAL A 46 -15.27 -1.44 1.78
CA VAL A 46 -16.03 -1.46 3.02
C VAL A 46 -17.18 -0.47 2.94
N LEU A 47 -18.34 -0.89 3.47
CA LEU A 47 -19.45 0.03 3.68
C LEU A 47 -19.24 0.76 5.00
N VAL A 48 -19.23 2.07 4.94
CA VAL A 48 -18.97 2.96 6.06
C VAL A 48 -20.22 3.76 6.36
N LEU A 49 -20.67 3.70 7.62
CA LEU A 49 -21.73 4.55 8.14
C LEU A 49 -21.12 5.88 8.60
N CYS A 50 -21.64 7.00 8.11
CA CYS A 50 -21.18 8.33 8.49
C CYS A 50 -21.31 8.54 10.01
N ARG A 51 -20.32 9.21 10.61
CA ARG A 51 -20.20 9.38 12.06
C ARG A 51 -21.43 9.98 12.73
N TRP A 52 -22.14 10.89 12.07
CA TRP A 52 -23.34 11.55 12.59
C TRP A 52 -24.55 10.60 12.74
N LEU A 53 -24.52 9.45 12.08
CA LEU A 53 -25.52 8.39 12.21
C LEU A 53 -24.99 7.19 13.02
N CYS A 54 -23.73 7.23 13.44
CA CYS A 54 -23.13 6.20 14.28
C CYS A 54 -23.48 6.42 15.75
N GLY A 55 -23.80 5.32 16.43
CA GLY A 55 -23.98 5.30 17.88
C GLY A 55 -22.67 5.47 18.66
N ARG A 56 -22.62 4.87 19.84
CA ARG A 56 -21.40 4.82 20.66
C ARG A 56 -20.34 3.99 19.93
N LEU A 57 -19.09 4.47 19.95
CA LEU A 57 -17.94 3.73 19.45
C LEU A 57 -17.47 2.73 20.50
N HIS A 58 -17.00 1.57 20.04
CA HIS A 58 -16.47 0.52 20.88
C HIS A 58 -15.02 0.19 20.50
N GLN A 59 -14.27 -0.30 21.47
CA GLN A 59 -12.98 -0.91 21.19
C GLN A 59 -13.16 -2.06 20.18
N GLY A 60 -12.28 -2.14 19.19
CA GLY A 60 -12.36 -3.12 18.11
C GLY A 60 -13.13 -2.65 16.86
N ASP A 61 -13.91 -1.57 16.93
CA ASP A 61 -14.55 -0.99 15.76
C ASP A 61 -13.51 -0.57 14.71
N ILE A 62 -13.79 -0.79 13.43
CA ILE A 62 -12.97 -0.26 12.35
C ILE A 62 -13.56 1.08 11.92
N VAL A 63 -12.73 2.12 11.90
CA VAL A 63 -13.13 3.49 11.62
C VAL A 63 -12.32 4.08 10.47
N VAL A 64 -12.97 5.01 9.76
CA VAL A 64 -12.30 5.89 8.81
C VAL A 64 -12.04 7.22 9.50
N VAL A 65 -10.78 7.65 9.55
CA VAL A 65 -10.36 8.90 10.19
C VAL A 65 -9.67 9.83 9.20
N ARG A 66 -9.86 11.14 9.36
CA ARG A 66 -9.11 12.15 8.61
C ARG A 66 -7.74 12.42 9.22
N ALA A 67 -6.75 12.67 8.36
CA ALA A 67 -5.43 13.14 8.78
C ALA A 67 -5.50 14.44 9.61
N ALA A 68 -4.51 14.64 10.49
CA ALA A 68 -4.34 15.89 11.20
C ALA A 68 -3.88 17.02 10.25
N LYS A 69 -4.46 18.22 10.39
CA LYS A 69 -3.97 19.43 9.70
C LYS A 69 -2.49 19.65 10.06
N GLY A 70 -1.63 19.73 9.06
CA GLY A 70 -0.17 19.93 9.21
C GLY A 70 0.69 18.75 8.75
N ARG A 71 0.10 17.57 8.50
CA ARG A 71 0.73 16.57 7.62
C ARG A 71 0.39 16.89 6.17
N GLN A 72 1.38 16.76 5.28
CA GLN A 72 1.24 17.01 3.85
C GLN A 72 -0.02 16.30 3.33
N ALA A 73 -0.93 17.10 2.79
CA ALA A 73 -2.03 16.60 1.99
C ALA A 73 -1.45 15.76 0.87
N SER A 74 -2.00 14.58 0.63
CA SER A 74 -1.63 13.81 -0.55
C SER A 74 -1.87 14.68 -1.79
N PRO A 75 -0.91 14.78 -2.74
CA PRO A 75 -1.09 15.57 -3.97
C PRO A 75 -2.22 15.02 -4.87
N THR A 76 -2.78 13.86 -4.54
CA THR A 76 -3.98 13.31 -5.17
C THR A 76 -5.23 13.89 -4.54
N LYS A 77 -6.21 14.30 -5.36
CA LYS A 77 -7.54 14.85 -4.97
C LYS A 77 -8.40 13.94 -4.04
N SER A 78 -7.87 12.84 -3.53
CA SER A 78 -8.52 11.98 -2.55
C SER A 78 -8.42 12.60 -1.16
N PRO A 79 -9.49 12.56 -0.35
CA PRO A 79 -9.40 13.01 1.03
C PRO A 79 -8.39 12.16 1.82
N ASP A 80 -7.58 12.79 2.67
CA ASP A 80 -6.58 12.10 3.51
C ASP A 80 -7.28 11.22 4.57
N TRP A 81 -7.72 10.03 4.17
CA TRP A 81 -8.45 9.08 5.00
C TRP A 81 -7.59 7.88 5.35
N TYR A 82 -7.65 7.47 6.61
CA TYR A 82 -7.03 6.25 7.12
C TYR A 82 -8.10 5.32 7.66
N VAL A 83 -8.04 4.05 7.27
CA VAL A 83 -8.82 2.97 7.87
C VAL A 83 -7.98 2.36 8.99
N LYS A 84 -8.52 2.34 10.22
CA LYS A 84 -7.84 1.85 11.42
C LYS A 84 -8.84 1.21 12.39
N ARG A 85 -8.36 0.37 13.30
CA ARG A 85 -9.15 -0.23 14.38
C ARG A 85 -9.02 0.57 15.67
N ILE A 86 -10.12 0.78 16.38
CA ILE A 86 -10.10 1.39 17.71
C ILE A 86 -9.41 0.43 18.69
N ALA A 87 -8.29 0.87 19.23
CA ALA A 87 -7.52 0.13 20.24
C ALA A 87 -7.83 0.60 21.67
N ALA A 88 -8.25 1.86 21.86
CA ALA A 88 -8.72 2.39 23.14
C ALA A 88 -9.66 3.60 22.95
N LEU A 89 -10.53 3.84 23.92
CA LEU A 89 -11.52 4.91 23.96
C LEU A 89 -11.11 6.04 24.91
N GLY A 90 -11.80 7.18 24.83
CA GLY A 90 -11.54 8.32 25.71
C GLY A 90 -11.68 7.99 27.20
N GLY A 91 -10.68 8.40 27.97
CA GLY A 91 -10.53 8.08 29.40
C GLY A 91 -9.71 6.83 29.68
N GLU A 92 -9.38 6.03 28.66
CA GLU A 92 -8.59 4.81 28.81
C GLU A 92 -7.09 5.06 28.61
N ILE A 93 -6.28 4.06 28.98
CA ILE A 93 -4.84 4.03 28.75
C ILE A 93 -4.55 2.92 27.75
N PHE A 94 -3.92 3.27 26.64
CA PHE A 94 -3.37 2.29 25.71
C PHE A 94 -1.91 2.02 26.08
N ALA A 95 -1.59 0.81 26.51
CA ALA A 95 -0.21 0.38 26.75
C ALA A 95 0.33 -0.33 25.51
N LEU A 96 1.54 0.05 25.06
CA LEU A 96 2.22 -0.66 24.00
C LEU A 96 2.58 -2.07 24.48
N PRO A 97 2.20 -3.12 23.74
CA PRO A 97 2.71 -4.47 23.99
C PRO A 97 4.25 -4.50 23.85
N ALA A 98 4.91 -5.35 24.65
CA ALA A 98 6.39 -5.45 24.64
C ALA A 98 6.95 -5.89 23.28
N ASP A 99 6.16 -6.63 22.51
CA ASP A 99 6.57 -7.27 21.26
C ASP A 99 6.19 -6.43 20.01
N ASP A 100 5.68 -5.21 20.19
CA ASP A 100 5.22 -4.35 19.10
C ASP A 100 6.41 -3.57 18.49
N PRO A 101 6.76 -3.79 17.20
CA PRO A 101 7.97 -3.22 16.59
C PRO A 101 7.76 -1.74 16.24
N LEU A 102 8.33 -0.84 17.03
CA LEU A 102 8.34 0.60 16.72
C LEU A 102 9.71 1.24 16.95
N PRO A 103 10.22 2.06 16.01
CA PRO A 103 11.43 2.86 16.22
C PRO A 103 11.24 3.86 17.38
N ALA A 104 12.30 4.10 18.15
CA ALA A 104 12.27 4.95 19.34
C ALA A 104 11.78 6.40 19.07
N GLU A 105 11.96 6.90 17.84
CA GLU A 105 11.57 8.25 17.40
C GLU A 105 10.05 8.40 17.20
N GLU A 106 9.37 7.39 16.66
CA GLU A 106 7.91 7.42 16.47
C GLU A 106 7.15 7.33 17.80
N LEU A 107 7.83 6.82 18.83
CA LEU A 107 7.29 6.66 20.16
C LEU A 107 7.32 7.95 21.01
N ALA A 108 7.89 9.05 20.50
CA ALA A 108 8.07 10.32 21.22
C ALA A 108 6.76 10.94 21.75
N GLN A 109 5.60 10.46 21.30
CA GLN A 109 4.27 10.97 21.70
C GLN A 109 3.63 10.21 22.86
N ALA A 110 4.31 9.22 23.45
CA ALA A 110 3.79 8.48 24.61
C ALA A 110 3.57 9.40 25.82
N THR A 111 2.45 9.21 26.52
CA THR A 111 2.13 9.96 27.76
C THR A 111 2.95 9.45 28.94
N PHE A 112 3.21 8.15 28.99
CA PHE A 112 3.96 7.50 30.04
C PHE A 112 5.06 6.62 29.45
N VAL A 113 6.23 6.65 30.07
CA VAL A 113 7.34 5.74 29.78
C VAL A 113 7.80 5.15 31.12
N SER A 114 7.70 3.84 31.26
CA SER A 114 8.15 3.13 32.45
C SER A 114 9.69 2.99 32.48
N PRO A 115 10.29 2.71 33.65
CA PRO A 115 11.73 2.45 33.76
C PRO A 115 12.22 1.26 32.92
N SER A 116 11.34 0.30 32.61
CA SER A 116 11.62 -0.84 31.72
C SER A 116 11.43 -0.51 30.24
N GLY A 117 11.11 0.74 29.89
CA GLY A 117 10.93 1.20 28.51
C GLY A 117 9.53 0.97 27.93
N GLN A 118 8.61 0.35 28.69
CA GLN A 118 7.20 0.20 28.27
C GLN A 118 6.56 1.57 28.15
N ARG A 119 5.84 1.81 27.04
CA ARG A 119 5.19 3.08 26.74
C ARG A 119 3.69 2.97 26.79
N ALA A 120 3.02 4.03 27.23
CA ALA A 120 1.57 4.10 27.24
C ALA A 120 1.07 5.50 26.88
N TRP A 121 -0.13 5.56 26.32
CA TRP A 121 -0.83 6.79 25.96
C TRP A 121 -2.11 6.89 26.77
N PHE A 122 -2.30 8.04 27.40
CA PHE A 122 -3.62 8.41 27.90
C PHE A 122 -4.46 8.90 26.73
N VAL A 123 -5.67 8.36 26.57
CA VAL A 123 -6.62 8.80 25.56
C VAL A 123 -7.52 9.86 26.20
N PRO A 124 -7.44 11.14 25.80
CA PRO A 124 -8.29 12.16 26.39
C PRO A 124 -9.77 11.88 26.15
N PRO A 125 -10.69 12.44 26.97
CA PRO A 125 -12.09 12.49 26.63
C PRO A 125 -12.30 13.04 25.21
N GLU A 126 -13.35 12.57 24.52
CA GLU A 126 -13.64 12.92 23.12
C GLU A 126 -12.52 12.55 22.11
N HIS A 127 -11.64 11.61 22.47
CA HIS A 127 -10.64 11.03 21.57
C HIS A 127 -10.76 9.50 21.53
N ILE A 128 -10.15 8.91 20.51
CA ILE A 128 -9.93 7.47 20.37
C ILE A 128 -8.46 7.21 20.04
N PHE A 129 -7.95 6.07 20.45
CA PHE A 129 -6.66 5.56 20.01
C PHE A 129 -6.89 4.51 18.95
N VAL A 130 -6.29 4.67 17.77
CA VAL A 130 -6.50 3.75 16.65
C VAL A 130 -5.19 3.12 16.19
N CYS A 131 -5.23 1.82 15.93
CA CYS A 131 -4.09 1.05 15.42
C CYS A 131 -4.48 0.30 14.15
N GLY A 132 -3.49 0.05 13.30
CA GLY A 132 -3.64 -0.95 12.24
C GLY A 132 -3.65 -2.37 12.82
N ASP A 133 -4.24 -3.30 12.07
CA ASP A 133 -4.15 -4.73 12.40
C ASP A 133 -2.75 -5.26 12.08
N ASN A 134 -2.11 -4.75 11.02
CA ASN A 134 -0.70 -4.96 10.73
C ASN A 134 0.12 -3.85 11.40
N ARG A 135 0.61 -4.14 12.61
CA ARG A 135 1.36 -3.19 13.45
C ARG A 135 2.64 -2.67 12.82
N ALA A 136 3.38 -3.52 12.11
CA ALA A 136 4.65 -3.15 11.48
C ALA A 136 4.48 -2.26 10.24
N ALA A 137 3.35 -2.37 9.53
CA ALA A 137 3.08 -1.62 8.31
C ALA A 137 2.08 -0.46 8.51
N SER A 138 1.73 -0.14 9.76
CA SER A 138 0.71 0.85 10.08
C SER A 138 1.31 2.11 10.67
N ILE A 139 1.13 3.22 9.96
CA ILE A 139 1.25 4.57 10.54
C ILE A 139 -0.10 4.88 11.20
N ASP A 140 -0.11 5.01 12.53
CA ASP A 140 -1.34 5.14 13.32
C ASP A 140 -1.15 5.94 14.64
N SER A 141 -2.07 5.82 15.60
CA SER A 141 -2.03 6.57 16.86
C SER A 141 -0.76 6.33 17.68
N ARG A 142 -0.02 5.24 17.43
CA ARG A 142 1.30 5.04 18.04
C ARG A 142 2.30 6.11 17.56
N SER A 143 2.25 6.48 16.29
CA SER A 143 3.13 7.47 15.66
C SER A 143 2.58 8.91 15.74
N TRP A 144 1.27 9.09 15.98
CA TRP A 144 0.62 10.41 15.92
C TRP A 144 -0.37 10.74 17.04
N GLY A 145 -0.47 9.88 18.04
CA GLY A 145 -1.28 10.08 19.22
C GLY A 145 -2.78 9.84 19.04
N PRO A 146 -3.56 10.07 20.11
CA PRO A 146 -5.02 9.96 20.09
C PRO A 146 -5.68 10.88 19.04
N VAL A 147 -6.76 10.39 18.42
CA VAL A 147 -7.51 11.08 17.37
C VAL A 147 -8.80 11.65 17.96
N PRO A 148 -9.11 12.95 17.79
CA PRO A 148 -10.37 13.52 18.25
C PRO A 148 -11.55 12.93 17.48
N LEU A 149 -12.68 12.70 18.17
CA LEU A 149 -13.89 12.10 17.59
C LEU A 149 -14.42 12.86 16.36
N GLN A 150 -14.19 14.18 16.29
CA GLN A 150 -14.57 15.03 15.17
C GLN A 150 -13.86 14.69 13.85
N ARG A 151 -12.73 13.97 13.92
CA ARG A 151 -12.00 13.49 12.74
C ARG A 151 -12.44 12.11 12.27
N VAL A 152 -13.32 11.43 13.02
CA VAL A 152 -13.93 10.18 12.58
C VAL A 152 -14.96 10.50 11.49
N VAL A 153 -14.70 10.00 10.28
CA VAL A 153 -15.60 10.13 9.14
C VAL A 153 -16.78 9.18 9.30
N GLY A 154 -16.51 7.95 9.76
CA GLY A 154 -17.51 6.93 9.93
C GLY A 154 -16.96 5.61 10.44
N VAL A 155 -17.88 4.69 10.72
CA VAL A 155 -17.59 3.33 11.21
C VAL A 155 -17.85 2.34 10.07
N VAL A 156 -16.91 1.42 9.85
CA VAL A 156 -17.10 0.31 8.90
C VAL A 156 -18.14 -0.64 9.47
N LEU A 157 -19.23 -0.86 8.74
CA LEU A 157 -20.27 -1.79 9.11
C LEU A 157 -19.91 -3.22 8.73
N PHE A 158 -19.49 -3.40 7.48
CA PHE A 158 -19.11 -4.70 6.93
C PHE A 158 -18.28 -4.53 5.67
N LYS A 159 -17.50 -5.57 5.37
CA LYS A 159 -16.88 -5.74 4.07
C LYS A 159 -18.00 -5.95 3.06
N LEU A 160 -17.96 -5.23 1.95
CA LEU A 160 -18.84 -5.53 0.84
C LEU A 160 -18.35 -6.86 0.24
N SER A 161 -19.06 -7.94 0.52
CA SER A 161 -18.86 -9.19 -0.21
C SER A 161 -18.99 -8.84 -1.68
N GLN A 162 -17.95 -9.09 -2.48
CA GLN A 162 -18.17 -9.12 -3.91
C GLN A 162 -19.29 -10.14 -4.13
N ALA A 163 -20.40 -9.75 -4.76
CA ALA A 163 -21.32 -10.74 -5.33
C ALA A 163 -20.42 -11.64 -6.15
N SER A 164 -20.22 -12.89 -5.71
CA SER A 164 -19.15 -13.73 -6.23
C SER A 164 -19.21 -13.64 -7.74
N PRO A 165 -18.22 -13.02 -8.40
CA PRO A 165 -17.96 -13.46 -9.75
C PRO A 165 -17.48 -14.88 -9.49
N LYS A 166 -18.31 -15.89 -9.85
CA LYS A 166 -17.99 -17.31 -9.85
C LYS A 166 -16.49 -17.46 -10.08
N HIS A 167 -15.70 -17.90 -9.10
CA HIS A 167 -14.24 -17.89 -9.25
C HIS A 167 -13.76 -16.69 -10.08
N THR A 168 -13.81 -15.49 -9.50
CA THR A 168 -12.86 -14.48 -9.97
C THR A 168 -11.55 -15.02 -9.48
N THR A 169 -10.98 -15.94 -10.26
CA THR A 169 -9.61 -15.80 -10.72
C THR A 169 -9.27 -14.35 -10.53
N TYR A 170 -8.41 -14.06 -9.56
CA TYR A 170 -7.65 -12.83 -9.64
C TYR A 170 -7.08 -12.86 -11.06
N THR A 171 -7.66 -12.09 -11.96
CA THR A 171 -6.88 -11.56 -13.05
C THR A 171 -6.01 -10.51 -12.37
N LEU A 172 -5.02 -10.98 -11.60
CA LEU A 172 -3.72 -10.34 -11.43
C LEU A 172 -2.98 -10.38 -12.77
N THR A 173 -3.69 -10.12 -13.87
CA THR A 173 -3.12 -9.58 -15.07
C THR A 173 -3.96 -8.35 -15.41
N PRO A 174 -3.33 -7.18 -15.37
CA PRO A 174 -2.41 -6.87 -16.42
C PRO A 174 -1.05 -7.38 -15.93
N GLU A 175 -0.43 -8.41 -16.53
CA GLU A 175 0.38 -8.11 -17.72
C GLU A 175 0.27 -6.61 -17.96
N THR A 176 1.07 -5.81 -17.23
CA THR A 176 0.98 -4.33 -17.28
C THR A 176 0.64 -3.96 -18.71
N ALA A 177 -0.19 -2.96 -19.00
CA ALA A 177 -0.60 -2.72 -20.40
C ALA A 177 0.59 -2.50 -21.37
N LEU A 178 1.83 -2.49 -20.85
CA LEU A 178 3.12 -2.59 -21.50
C LEU A 178 3.54 -3.98 -22.01
N VAL A 179 3.06 -5.10 -21.47
CA VAL A 179 3.45 -6.45 -21.93
C VAL A 179 3.10 -6.59 -23.41
N GLY A 180 4.07 -7.08 -24.19
CA GLY A 180 4.00 -7.13 -25.64
C GLY A 180 4.25 -5.79 -26.35
N LYS A 181 4.48 -4.69 -25.61
CA LYS A 181 4.82 -3.37 -26.15
C LYS A 181 6.30 -3.03 -25.91
N ALA A 182 6.77 -2.04 -26.65
CA ALA A 182 8.10 -1.47 -26.42
C ALA A 182 8.18 -0.86 -25.02
N ALA A 183 9.29 -1.14 -24.32
CA ALA A 183 9.57 -0.58 -23.01
C ALA A 183 9.71 0.95 -23.10
N PRO A 184 9.02 1.73 -22.24
CA PRO A 184 9.16 3.18 -22.23
C PRO A 184 10.63 3.59 -22.02
N PRO A 185 11.14 4.60 -22.74
CA PRO A 185 12.50 5.09 -22.51
C PRO A 185 12.61 5.62 -21.08
N PHE A 186 13.74 5.36 -20.43
CA PHE A 186 14.03 5.96 -19.13
C PHE A 186 15.44 6.52 -19.08
N SER A 187 15.61 7.49 -18.19
CA SER A 187 16.90 8.06 -17.79
C SER A 187 16.81 8.43 -16.31
N ALA A 188 17.76 7.95 -15.52
CA ALA A 188 17.86 8.30 -14.11
C ALA A 188 19.31 8.20 -13.61
N GLU A 189 19.61 8.95 -12.56
CA GLU A 189 20.93 8.96 -11.93
C GLU A 189 21.06 7.85 -10.88
N THR A 190 22.28 7.37 -10.72
CA THR A 190 22.72 6.47 -9.65
C THR A 190 23.25 7.25 -8.44
N LEU A 191 23.50 6.55 -7.32
CA LEU A 191 24.11 7.13 -6.12
C LEU A 191 25.52 7.69 -6.38
N ASP A 192 26.29 7.09 -7.27
CA ASP A 192 27.61 7.57 -7.70
C ASP A 192 27.56 8.69 -8.75
N GLY A 193 26.35 9.10 -9.16
CA GLY A 193 26.13 10.22 -10.08
C GLY A 193 26.22 9.86 -11.57
N ALA A 194 26.36 8.58 -11.90
CA ALA A 194 26.28 8.10 -13.27
C ALA A 194 24.82 8.07 -13.76
N THR A 195 24.57 8.56 -14.97
CA THR A 195 23.25 8.50 -15.61
C THR A 195 23.11 7.21 -16.40
N ILE A 196 22.08 6.42 -16.08
CA ILE A 196 21.75 5.18 -16.78
C ILE A 196 20.49 5.39 -17.61
N THR A 197 20.51 4.90 -18.85
CA THR A 197 19.38 4.97 -19.78
C THR A 197 19.02 3.61 -20.32
N LEU A 198 17.77 3.44 -20.78
CA LEU A 198 17.33 2.18 -21.40
C LEU A 198 18.20 1.81 -22.63
N GLU A 199 18.69 2.80 -23.38
CA GLU A 199 19.50 2.58 -24.59
C GLU A 199 20.82 1.87 -24.30
N GLN A 200 21.38 2.02 -23.10
CA GLN A 200 22.61 1.32 -22.68
C GLN A 200 22.43 -0.21 -22.66
N TYR A 201 21.19 -0.69 -22.53
CA TYR A 201 20.84 -2.11 -22.49
C TYR A 201 20.29 -2.63 -23.82
N LYS A 202 20.51 -1.91 -24.92
CA LYS A 202 20.09 -2.38 -26.25
C LYS A 202 20.69 -3.75 -26.54
N HIS A 203 19.87 -4.67 -27.07
CA HIS A 203 20.26 -6.06 -27.35
C HIS A 203 20.56 -6.92 -26.12
N THR A 204 20.27 -6.43 -24.91
CA THR A 204 20.42 -7.16 -23.65
C THR A 204 19.06 -7.27 -22.98
N SER A 205 18.72 -8.45 -22.46
CA SER A 205 17.50 -8.58 -21.66
C SER A 205 17.71 -7.88 -20.31
N LEU A 206 16.73 -7.13 -19.85
CA LEU A 206 16.84 -6.25 -18.69
C LEU A 206 15.69 -6.51 -17.73
N LEU A 207 16.00 -6.79 -16.47
CA LEU A 207 15.05 -6.89 -15.38
C LEU A 207 15.16 -5.66 -14.48
N LEU A 208 14.04 -4.95 -14.38
CA LEU A 208 13.86 -3.80 -13.51
C LEU A 208 13.14 -4.24 -12.23
N PHE A 209 13.71 -3.92 -11.08
CA PHE A 209 13.04 -4.02 -9.78
C PHE A 209 12.71 -2.62 -9.25
N PHE A 210 11.44 -2.37 -9.00
CA PHE A 210 10.95 -1.11 -8.45
C PHE A 210 10.76 -1.25 -6.95
N VAL A 211 11.41 -0.39 -6.17
CA VAL A 211 11.39 -0.42 -4.70
C VAL A 211 11.24 0.99 -4.13
N ALA A 212 10.97 1.09 -2.83
CA ALA A 212 11.02 2.34 -2.07
C ALA A 212 11.63 2.07 -0.70
N ASN A 213 11.95 3.13 0.05
CA ASN A 213 12.37 3.01 1.45
C ASN A 213 11.15 2.74 2.36
N THR A 214 10.52 1.57 2.17
CA THR A 214 9.33 1.11 2.90
C THR A 214 9.55 -0.31 3.41
N SER A 215 8.87 -0.68 4.50
CA SER A 215 8.95 -2.03 5.07
C SER A 215 8.55 -3.12 4.07
N ILE A 216 7.53 -2.88 3.25
CA ILE A 216 7.09 -3.83 2.21
C ILE A 216 8.21 -4.10 1.19
N SER A 217 8.90 -3.05 0.74
CA SER A 217 10.03 -3.23 -0.18
C SER A 217 11.20 -3.92 0.54
N ALA A 218 11.46 -3.55 1.79
CA ALA A 218 12.50 -4.16 2.63
C ALA A 218 12.31 -5.68 2.80
N GLU A 219 11.08 -6.15 2.95
CA GLU A 219 10.76 -7.59 3.03
C GLU A 219 11.07 -8.36 1.73
N HIS A 220 10.89 -7.71 0.57
CA HIS A 220 11.07 -8.35 -0.74
C HIS A 220 12.49 -8.17 -1.34
N ILE A 221 13.26 -7.18 -0.88
CA ILE A 221 14.62 -6.93 -1.38
C ILE A 221 15.51 -8.19 -1.29
N PRO A 222 15.53 -8.97 -0.18
CA PRO A 222 16.29 -10.22 -0.13
C PRO A 222 15.87 -11.24 -1.21
N GLU A 223 14.57 -11.36 -1.47
CA GLU A 223 14.05 -12.24 -2.52
C GLU A 223 14.47 -11.75 -3.92
N PHE A 224 14.41 -10.44 -4.16
CA PHE A 224 14.86 -9.83 -5.42
C PHE A 224 16.34 -10.04 -5.66
N LEU A 225 17.17 -9.91 -4.62
CA LEU A 225 18.62 -10.13 -4.72
C LEU A 225 18.94 -11.60 -5.05
N SER A 226 18.28 -12.55 -4.37
CA SER A 226 18.40 -13.99 -4.65
C SER A 226 17.97 -14.32 -6.09
N LEU A 227 16.87 -13.72 -6.56
CA LEU A 227 16.40 -13.91 -7.94
C LEU A 227 17.36 -13.29 -8.96
N ALA A 228 17.85 -12.08 -8.69
CA ALA A 228 18.80 -11.36 -9.53
C ALA A 228 20.09 -12.17 -9.74
N GLU A 229 20.65 -12.74 -8.66
CA GLU A 229 21.85 -13.57 -8.74
C GLU A 229 21.68 -14.75 -9.71
N LYS A 230 20.53 -15.44 -9.64
CA LYS A 230 20.20 -16.54 -10.55
C LYS A 230 20.03 -16.07 -12.00
N LEU A 231 19.40 -14.93 -12.23
CA LEU A 231 19.08 -14.43 -13.58
C LEU A 231 20.26 -13.76 -14.30
N VAL A 232 21.22 -13.17 -13.56
CA VAL A 232 22.46 -12.63 -14.15
C VAL A 232 23.25 -13.72 -14.88
N THR A 233 23.24 -14.96 -14.39
CA THR A 233 23.89 -16.11 -15.06
C THR A 233 23.30 -16.41 -16.44
N ARG A 234 22.12 -15.87 -16.76
CA ARG A 234 21.43 -16.00 -18.05
C ARG A 234 21.62 -14.79 -18.96
N SER A 235 22.61 -13.94 -18.68
CA SER A 235 22.84 -12.69 -19.42
C SER A 235 21.66 -11.72 -19.38
N ILE A 236 20.90 -11.73 -18.28
CA ILE A 236 19.88 -10.73 -17.97
C ILE A 236 20.51 -9.66 -17.09
N ALA A 237 20.56 -8.43 -17.56
CA ALA A 237 21.00 -7.28 -16.77
C ALA A 237 19.97 -6.94 -15.69
N ILE A 238 20.42 -6.53 -14.51
CA ILE A 238 19.55 -6.21 -13.37
C ILE A 238 19.74 -4.74 -13.02
N VAL A 239 18.63 -4.01 -12.83
CA VAL A 239 18.62 -2.62 -12.37
C VAL A 239 17.54 -2.45 -11.30
N PHE A 240 17.91 -1.84 -10.17
CA PHE A 240 16.98 -1.43 -9.14
C PHE A 240 16.59 0.04 -9.36
N ILE A 241 15.32 0.35 -9.12
CA ILE A 241 14.75 1.68 -9.30
C ILE A 241 14.06 2.05 -8.00
N CYS A 242 14.62 3.03 -7.29
CA CYS A 242 14.09 3.49 -6.03
C CYS A 242 13.20 4.72 -6.24
N ALA A 243 11.96 4.63 -5.74
CA ALA A 243 10.91 5.64 -5.90
C ALA A 243 11.14 6.94 -5.08
N GLU A 244 12.29 7.05 -4.41
CA GLU A 244 12.59 8.01 -3.35
C GLU A 244 13.72 8.97 -3.70
N GLU A 245 13.86 10.04 -2.91
CA GLU A 245 14.96 11.01 -3.00
C GLU A 245 16.31 10.39 -2.58
N ARG A 246 17.42 10.96 -3.09
CA ARG A 246 18.79 10.47 -2.90
C ARG A 246 19.12 10.06 -1.45
N ASN A 247 18.79 10.90 -0.47
CA ASN A 247 19.08 10.63 0.95
C ASN A 247 18.41 9.34 1.45
N HIS A 248 17.18 9.04 1.00
CA HIS A 248 16.47 7.82 1.37
C HIS A 248 17.01 6.60 0.63
N VAL A 249 17.45 6.78 -0.62
CA VAL A 249 18.13 5.70 -1.37
C VAL A 249 19.45 5.34 -0.68
N GLU A 250 20.23 6.32 -0.23
CA GLU A 250 21.47 6.08 0.54
C GLU A 250 21.20 5.33 1.85
N ALA A 251 20.13 5.67 2.56
CA ALA A 251 19.72 4.96 3.77
C ALA A 251 19.35 3.50 3.46
N LEU A 252 18.58 3.26 2.40
CA LEU A 252 18.19 1.92 1.94
C LEU A 252 19.42 1.09 1.56
N SER A 253 20.38 1.66 0.82
CA SER A 253 21.61 0.97 0.40
C SER A 253 22.55 0.63 1.56
N LYS A 254 22.46 1.34 2.70
CA LYS A 254 23.17 0.98 3.93
C LYS A 254 22.53 -0.21 4.65
N LEU A 255 21.21 -0.33 4.57
CA LEU A 255 20.46 -1.43 5.18
C LEU A 255 20.53 -2.71 4.34
N PHE A 256 20.49 -2.55 3.02
CA PHE A 256 20.54 -3.65 2.07
C PHE A 256 21.68 -3.42 1.07
N PRO A 257 22.77 -4.22 1.13
CA PRO A 257 23.83 -4.14 0.14
C PRO A 257 23.31 -4.68 -1.20
N ILE A 258 22.92 -3.77 -2.10
CA ILE A 258 22.46 -4.10 -3.45
C ILE A 258 23.66 -4.01 -4.41
N PRO A 259 24.21 -5.13 -4.91
CA PRO A 259 25.40 -5.14 -5.77
C PRO A 259 25.08 -4.83 -7.25
N TYR A 260 23.95 -4.16 -7.50
CA TYR A 260 23.43 -3.82 -8.81
C TYR A 260 23.20 -2.31 -8.90
N PRO A 261 23.16 -1.71 -10.11
CA PRO A 261 22.84 -0.30 -10.24
C PRO A 261 21.49 0.05 -9.59
N VAL A 262 21.49 1.07 -8.73
CA VAL A 262 20.30 1.61 -8.07
C VAL A 262 20.03 3.01 -8.60
N LEU A 263 18.95 3.16 -9.35
CA LEU A 263 18.49 4.42 -9.91
C LEU A 263 17.65 5.19 -8.90
N ILE A 264 17.87 6.49 -8.82
CA ILE A 264 17.11 7.44 -8.00
C ILE A 264 16.00 8.02 -8.89
N ALA A 265 14.76 7.61 -8.65
CA ALA A 265 13.60 8.04 -9.43
C ALA A 265 12.47 8.51 -8.50
N PRO A 266 12.59 9.69 -7.86
CA PRO A 266 11.57 10.21 -6.95
C PRO A 266 10.25 10.38 -7.70
N ARG A 267 9.14 9.85 -7.15
CA ARG A 267 7.82 9.83 -7.82
C ARG A 267 7.33 11.21 -8.28
N GLU A 268 7.73 12.27 -7.59
CA GLU A 268 7.31 13.64 -7.90
C GLU A 268 8.12 14.28 -9.04
N ARG A 269 9.36 13.82 -9.27
CA ARG A 269 10.32 14.48 -10.17
C ARG A 269 10.73 13.62 -11.35
N ASN A 270 10.51 12.31 -11.29
CA ASN A 270 10.88 11.37 -12.34
C ASN A 270 9.64 10.58 -12.83
N PRO A 271 9.31 10.62 -14.13
CA PRO A 271 8.13 9.95 -14.67
C PRO A 271 8.29 8.42 -14.77
N LEU A 272 9.50 7.88 -14.57
CA LEU A 272 9.84 6.47 -14.81
C LEU A 272 8.82 5.50 -14.20
N LEU A 273 8.53 5.61 -12.91
CA LEU A 273 7.58 4.69 -12.25
C LEU A 273 6.16 4.79 -12.84
N LYS A 274 5.74 5.98 -13.28
CA LYS A 274 4.43 6.18 -13.91
C LYS A 274 4.39 5.58 -15.30
N GLU A 275 5.44 5.76 -16.09
CA GLU A 275 5.54 5.24 -17.46
C GLU A 275 5.60 3.70 -17.47
N TYR A 276 6.34 3.13 -16.52
CA TYR A 276 6.38 1.69 -16.29
C TYR A 276 5.16 1.13 -15.54
N GLN A 277 4.17 1.98 -15.24
CA GLN A 277 2.96 1.63 -14.50
C GLN A 277 3.24 1.00 -13.11
N ALA A 278 4.43 1.25 -12.55
CA ALA A 278 4.85 0.89 -11.20
C ALA A 278 4.28 1.88 -10.16
N LEU A 279 2.96 2.04 -10.18
CA LEU A 279 2.24 2.93 -9.25
C LEU A 279 2.33 2.43 -7.80
N ILE A 280 2.48 1.12 -7.62
CA ILE A 280 2.69 0.44 -6.34
C ILE A 280 4.07 -0.25 -6.39
N VAL A 281 4.78 -0.25 -5.28
CA VAL A 281 6.08 -0.95 -5.10
C VAL A 281 6.01 -1.82 -3.83
N PRO A 282 6.71 -2.97 -3.78
CA PRO A 282 7.66 -3.47 -4.78
C PRO A 282 6.99 -3.99 -6.06
N ALA A 283 7.65 -3.81 -7.21
CA ALA A 283 7.18 -4.30 -8.51
C ALA A 283 8.36 -4.71 -9.39
N PHE A 284 8.10 -5.37 -10.52
CA PHE A 284 9.14 -5.76 -11.46
C PHE A 284 8.69 -5.61 -12.92
N CYS A 285 9.66 -5.49 -13.83
CA CYS A 285 9.45 -5.49 -15.28
C CYS A 285 10.63 -6.14 -16.00
N LEU A 286 10.38 -7.21 -16.77
CA LEU A 286 11.33 -7.90 -17.62
C LEU A 286 11.17 -7.42 -19.07
N ILE A 287 12.27 -6.96 -19.66
CA ILE A 287 12.37 -6.49 -21.03
C ILE A 287 13.30 -7.44 -21.78
N ASP A 288 12.92 -7.88 -22.98
CA ASP A 288 13.79 -8.71 -23.81
C ASP A 288 14.86 -7.88 -24.57
N ALA A 289 15.79 -8.58 -25.21
CA ALA A 289 16.84 -7.96 -26.04
C ALA A 289 16.32 -7.11 -27.22
N ARG A 290 15.03 -7.21 -27.58
CA ARG A 290 14.39 -6.38 -28.62
C ARG A 290 13.79 -5.10 -28.04
N GLY A 291 13.82 -4.93 -26.72
CA GLY A 291 13.20 -3.81 -26.02
C GLY A 291 11.71 -3.99 -25.79
N ILE A 292 11.18 -5.21 -25.85
CA ILE A 292 9.76 -5.51 -25.64
C ILE A 292 9.56 -6.06 -24.22
N VAL A 293 8.59 -5.50 -23.50
CA VAL A 293 8.22 -5.97 -22.16
C VAL A 293 7.60 -7.36 -22.26
N GLN A 294 8.21 -8.33 -21.58
CA GLN A 294 7.76 -9.73 -21.56
C GLN A 294 6.93 -10.04 -20.32
N LEU A 295 7.40 -9.62 -19.14
CA LEU A 295 6.73 -9.84 -17.86
C LEU A 295 6.75 -8.55 -17.08
N ALA A 296 5.68 -8.25 -16.36
CA ALA A 296 5.66 -7.14 -15.42
C ALA A 296 4.53 -7.34 -14.41
N GLY A 297 4.76 -6.93 -13.17
CA GLY A 297 3.79 -7.09 -12.11
C GLY A 297 4.38 -6.91 -10.72
N PHE A 298 3.72 -7.53 -9.74
CA PHE A 298 4.09 -7.49 -8.33
C PHE A 298 4.65 -8.84 -7.89
N PRO A 299 5.52 -8.86 -6.86
CA PRO A 299 6.05 -10.10 -6.30
C PRO A 299 5.03 -10.77 -5.39
N ASP A 300 3.98 -11.30 -6.01
CA ASP A 300 2.91 -12.02 -5.34
C ASP A 300 2.94 -13.48 -5.80
N HIS A 301 2.92 -14.43 -4.86
CA HIS A 301 2.83 -15.86 -5.13
C HIS A 301 1.64 -16.27 -6.02
N LEU A 302 0.58 -15.46 -6.09
CA LEU A 302 -0.56 -15.68 -6.97
C LEU A 302 -0.38 -15.06 -8.37
N SER A 303 0.65 -14.24 -8.58
CA SER A 303 0.96 -13.62 -9.87
C SER A 303 1.63 -14.62 -10.80
N ARG A 304 0.95 -14.95 -11.90
CA ARG A 304 1.52 -15.83 -12.95
C ARG A 304 2.82 -15.27 -13.52
N ALA A 305 2.91 -13.95 -13.71
CA ALA A 305 4.13 -13.31 -14.21
C ALA A 305 5.29 -13.45 -13.20
N TRP A 306 4.99 -13.42 -11.90
CA TRP A 306 6.00 -13.63 -10.86
C TRP A 306 6.45 -15.09 -10.81
N GLN A 307 5.51 -16.04 -10.86
CA GLN A 307 5.81 -17.47 -10.95
C GLN A 307 6.65 -17.78 -12.20
N GLU A 308 6.31 -17.24 -13.36
CA GLU A 308 7.09 -17.45 -14.59
C GLU A 308 8.51 -16.88 -14.48
N LEU A 309 8.70 -15.75 -13.80
CA LEU A 309 10.03 -15.20 -13.52
C LEU A 309 10.82 -16.08 -12.55
N GLN A 310 10.16 -16.61 -11.50
CA GLN A 310 10.76 -17.56 -10.55
C GLN A 310 11.12 -18.88 -11.22
N ASP A 311 10.26 -19.44 -12.08
CA ASP A 311 10.50 -20.65 -12.86
C ASP A 311 11.67 -20.47 -13.84
N MET A 312 11.77 -19.28 -14.45
CA MET A 312 12.90 -18.90 -15.28
C MET A 312 14.21 -18.95 -14.47
N ALA A 313 14.20 -18.51 -13.21
CA ALA A 313 15.36 -18.64 -12.33
C ALA A 313 15.60 -20.08 -11.87
N ALA A 314 14.55 -20.86 -11.57
CA ALA A 314 14.62 -22.22 -11.02
C ALA A 314 15.04 -23.29 -12.04
N SER A 315 14.75 -23.09 -13.33
CA SER A 315 15.17 -23.99 -14.42
C SER A 315 16.70 -24.11 -14.58
N SER A 316 17.48 -23.44 -13.74
CA SER A 316 18.93 -23.58 -13.60
C SER A 316 19.35 -24.82 -12.80
N GLU A 317 18.58 -25.25 -11.79
CA GLU A 317 18.96 -26.35 -10.90
C GLU A 317 18.85 -27.74 -11.57
N GLN A 318 17.86 -27.93 -12.45
CA GLN A 318 17.66 -29.22 -13.13
C GLN A 318 18.67 -29.51 -14.27
N MET A 319 19.38 -28.50 -14.78
CA MET A 319 20.45 -28.67 -15.78
C MET A 319 21.83 -28.88 -15.15
N GLN A 320 22.07 -28.36 -13.94
CA GLN A 320 23.32 -28.59 -13.19
C GLN A 320 23.30 -29.90 -12.40
N ALA A 321 22.13 -30.40 -11.96
CA ALA A 321 22.01 -31.71 -11.33
C ALA A 321 22.04 -32.90 -12.32
N LYS A 322 22.13 -32.63 -13.63
CA LYS A 322 22.17 -33.63 -14.72
C LYS A 322 23.49 -33.64 -15.51
N ARG A 323 24.51 -32.91 -15.05
CA ARG A 323 25.88 -32.97 -15.53
C ARG A 323 26.79 -33.49 -14.42
#